data_AF-A0A958ZRQ1-F1
#
_entry.id   AF-A0A958ZRQ1-F1
#
_cell.length_a   1.000
_cell.length_b   1.000
_cell.length_c   1.000
_cell.angle_alpha   90.00
_cell.angle_beta   90.00
_cell.angle_gamma   90.00
#
_symmetry.space_group_name_H-M   'P 1'
#
loop_
_entity.id
_entity.type
_entity.pdbx_description
1 polymer ?
#
loop_
_entity_poly.entity_id
_entity_poly.type
_entity_poly.pdbx_seq_one_letter_code
_entity_poly.pdbx_strand_id
1 'polypeptide(L)'
;MDEKIKMLELASCKAAADSGFIAYLVNKYLEVENISEQEILSALHCSEEDYFKLKLCRVPDVNATDFVSRLNRISEYTNSSSVELNKIIKRANSILRLSGDNVEQHNYLMAARDKQNKEKK
;
A
#
# COMPACT_ATOMS: atom_id res chain seq x y z
N MET A 1 -10.14 14.77 21.23
CA MET A 1 -9.55 13.59 20.58
C MET A 1 -9.27 12.57 21.65
N ASP A 2 -9.92 11.41 21.55
CA ASP A 2 -9.90 10.33 22.54
C ASP A 2 -8.48 9.77 22.72
N GLU A 3 -8.09 9.46 23.96
CA GLU A 3 -6.74 8.93 24.28
C GLU A 3 -6.45 7.62 23.53
N LYS A 4 -7.50 6.80 23.32
CA LYS A 4 -7.42 5.56 22.54
C LYS A 4 -7.08 5.82 21.07
N ILE A 5 -7.70 6.82 20.46
CA ILE A 5 -7.46 7.18 19.04
C ILE A 5 -6.01 7.65 18.88
N LYS A 6 -5.49 8.46 19.81
CA LYS A 6 -4.08 8.89 19.78
C LYS A 6 -3.11 7.72 19.88
N MET A 7 -3.40 6.72 20.72
CA MET A 7 -2.57 5.52 20.80
C MET A 7 -2.58 4.72 19.49
N LEU A 8 -3.75 4.57 18.86
CA LEU A 8 -3.89 3.89 17.57
C LEU A 8 -3.16 4.65 16.45
N GLU A 9 -3.28 5.97 16.42
CA GLU A 9 -2.56 6.84 15.49
C GLU A 9 -1.06 6.62 15.61
N LEU A 10 -0.49 6.76 16.83
CA LEU A 10 0.94 6.55 17.09
C LEU A 10 1.40 5.13 16.70
N ALA A 11 0.60 4.11 17.00
CA ALA A 11 0.91 2.74 16.60
C ALA A 11 0.90 2.58 15.07
N SER A 12 -0.08 3.19 14.39
CA SER A 12 -0.19 3.14 12.93
C SER A 12 0.98 3.86 12.24
N CYS A 13 1.45 4.98 12.81
CA CYS A 13 2.62 5.70 12.33
C CYS A 13 3.89 4.84 12.45
N LYS A 14 4.04 4.06 13.53
CA LYS A 14 5.15 3.11 13.67
C LYS A 14 5.02 1.93 12.69
N ALA A 15 3.82 1.40 12.51
CA ALA A 15 3.56 0.32 11.56
C ALA A 15 3.84 0.72 10.10
N ALA A 16 3.77 2.02 9.79
CA ALA A 16 4.10 2.53 8.46
C ALA A 16 5.57 2.34 8.06
N ALA A 17 6.45 1.93 8.97
CA ALA A 17 7.84 1.57 8.64
C ALA A 17 8.00 0.14 8.11
N ASP A 18 6.98 -0.73 8.25
CA ASP A 18 7.00 -2.12 7.80
C ASP A 18 6.02 -2.32 6.63
N SER A 19 6.56 -2.76 5.48
CA SER A 19 5.80 -2.96 4.24
C SER A 19 4.72 -4.04 4.32
N GLY A 20 4.73 -4.87 5.36
CA GLY A 20 3.69 -5.85 5.64
C GLY A 20 2.40 -5.26 6.23
N PHE A 21 2.35 -3.97 6.55
CA PHE A 21 1.16 -3.30 7.09
C PHE A 21 0.48 -2.36 6.10
N ILE A 22 -0.84 -2.22 6.23
CA ILE A 22 -1.62 -1.30 5.41
C ILE A 22 -1.16 0.15 5.61
N ALA A 23 -0.68 0.51 6.81
CA ALA A 23 -0.10 1.82 7.10
C ALA A 23 0.99 2.23 6.09
N TYR A 24 1.93 1.34 5.78
CA TYR A 24 3.00 1.59 4.80
C TYR A 24 2.41 1.86 3.42
N LEU A 25 1.50 0.98 3.01
CA LEU A 25 0.90 1.01 1.68
C LEU A 25 0.03 2.27 1.47
N VAL A 26 -0.72 2.68 2.50
CA VAL A 26 -1.54 3.90 2.48
C VAL A 26 -0.66 5.15 2.43
N ASN A 27 0.43 5.20 3.19
CA ASN A 27 1.36 6.33 3.13
C ASN A 27 1.97 6.49 1.74
N LYS A 28 2.32 5.38 1.08
CA LYS A 28 2.81 5.42 -0.30
C LYS A 28 1.75 5.86 -1.29
N TYR A 29 0.51 5.47 -1.08
CA TYR A 29 -0.60 5.94 -1.90
C TYR A 29 -0.82 7.45 -1.75
N LEU A 30 -0.83 7.96 -0.51
CA LEU A 30 -0.93 9.40 -0.21
C LEU A 30 0.19 10.20 -0.87
N GLU A 31 1.44 9.72 -0.73
CA GLU A 31 2.64 10.36 -1.27
C GLU A 31 2.59 10.49 -2.79
N VAL A 32 2.21 9.41 -3.50
CA VAL A 32 2.24 9.37 -4.97
C VAL A 32 1.03 10.04 -5.61
N GLU A 33 -0.16 9.90 -5.03
CA GLU A 33 -1.38 10.52 -5.57
C GLU A 33 -1.56 11.96 -5.11
N ASN A 34 -0.69 12.45 -4.20
CA ASN A 34 -0.74 13.80 -3.63
C ASN A 34 -2.13 14.16 -3.05
N ILE A 35 -2.68 13.21 -2.31
CA ILE A 35 -3.97 13.34 -1.60
C ILE A 35 -3.73 13.33 -0.09
N SER A 36 -4.69 13.87 0.65
CA SER A 36 -4.65 13.95 2.11
C SER A 36 -5.23 12.70 2.79
N GLU A 37 -4.85 12.51 4.06
CA GLU A 37 -5.37 11.43 4.89
C GLU A 37 -6.89 11.53 5.10
N GLN A 38 -7.42 12.76 5.18
CA GLN A 38 -8.85 13.03 5.28
C GLN A 38 -9.63 12.60 4.03
N GLU A 39 -9.04 12.72 2.85
CA GLU A 39 -9.65 12.26 1.60
C GLU A 39 -9.76 10.73 1.57
N ILE A 40 -8.74 10.01 2.03
CA ILE A 40 -8.80 8.54 2.15
C ILE A 40 -9.85 8.12 3.18
N LEU A 41 -9.85 8.74 4.34
CA LEU A 41 -10.82 8.44 5.40
C LEU A 41 -12.26 8.63 4.88
N SER A 42 -12.48 9.71 4.15
CA SER A 42 -13.77 10.02 3.51
C SER A 42 -14.15 8.97 2.45
N ALA A 43 -13.21 8.57 1.60
CA ALA A 43 -13.42 7.56 0.56
C ALA A 43 -13.71 6.17 1.15
N LEU A 44 -13.02 5.80 2.23
CA LEU A 44 -13.22 4.51 2.89
C LEU A 44 -14.53 4.43 3.69
N HIS A 45 -15.22 5.56 3.90
CA HIS A 45 -16.47 5.66 4.65
C HIS A 45 -16.39 5.06 6.06
N CYS A 46 -15.24 5.22 6.72
CA CYS A 46 -14.99 4.68 8.06
C CYS A 46 -14.73 5.77 9.09
N SER A 47 -14.84 5.43 10.38
CA SER A 47 -14.49 6.33 11.48
C SER A 47 -12.97 6.52 11.57
N GLU A 48 -12.51 7.58 12.23
CA GLU A 48 -11.09 7.80 12.50
C GLU A 48 -10.46 6.67 13.31
N GLU A 49 -11.18 6.14 14.31
CA GLU A 49 -10.72 5.00 15.09
C GLU A 49 -10.51 3.76 14.20
N ASP A 50 -11.49 3.46 13.36
CA ASP A 50 -11.43 2.28 12.50
C ASP A 50 -10.43 2.44 11.36
N TYR A 51 -10.20 3.67 10.89
CA TYR A 51 -9.15 4.00 9.96
C TYR A 51 -7.76 3.69 10.53
N PHE A 52 -7.49 4.06 11.78
CA PHE A 52 -6.21 3.69 12.41
C PHE A 52 -6.10 2.19 12.69
N LYS A 53 -7.21 1.50 13.04
CA LYS A 53 -7.21 0.03 13.11
C LYS A 53 -6.89 -0.61 11.76
N LEU A 54 -7.45 -0.08 10.68
CA LEU A 54 -7.18 -0.54 9.31
C LEU A 54 -5.70 -0.43 8.97
N LYS A 55 -5.06 0.70 9.29
CA LYS A 55 -3.63 0.90 9.08
C LYS A 55 -2.78 -0.14 9.81
N LEU A 56 -3.25 -0.65 10.95
CA LEU A 56 -2.59 -1.72 11.72
C LEU A 56 -2.84 -3.13 11.18
N CYS A 57 -3.73 -3.31 10.20
CA CYS A 57 -3.94 -4.61 9.58
C CYS A 57 -2.76 -4.98 8.66
N ARG A 58 -2.55 -6.29 8.49
CA ARG A 58 -1.60 -6.83 7.51
C ARG A 58 -2.11 -6.62 6.10
N VAL A 59 -1.20 -6.29 5.18
CA VAL A 59 -1.53 -6.19 3.75
C VAL A 59 -1.90 -7.59 3.22
N PRO A 60 -3.09 -7.77 2.63
CA PRO A 60 -3.44 -9.02 1.96
C PRO A 60 -2.68 -9.14 0.63
N ASP A 61 -2.17 -10.33 0.32
CA ASP A 61 -1.50 -10.61 -0.97
C ASP A 61 -2.53 -10.57 -2.11
N VAL A 62 -2.35 -9.62 -3.03
CA VAL A 62 -3.23 -9.39 -4.19
C VAL A 62 -3.28 -10.56 -5.18
N ASN A 63 -2.29 -11.46 -5.15
CA ASN A 63 -2.23 -12.64 -6.01
C ASN A 63 -2.79 -13.90 -5.33
N ALA A 64 -3.08 -13.85 -4.03
CA ALA A 64 -3.60 -15.01 -3.30
C ALA A 64 -5.05 -15.31 -3.69
N THR A 65 -5.40 -16.60 -3.74
CA THR A 65 -6.75 -17.05 -4.09
C THR A 65 -7.81 -16.59 -3.09
N ASP A 66 -7.41 -16.35 -1.83
CA ASP A 66 -8.28 -15.92 -0.76
C ASP A 66 -8.27 -14.39 -0.53
N PHE A 67 -7.60 -13.62 -1.40
CA PHE A 67 -7.45 -12.16 -1.29
C PHE A 67 -8.77 -11.45 -0.99
N VAL A 68 -9.82 -11.73 -1.77
CA VAL A 68 -11.14 -11.10 -1.62
C VAL A 68 -11.76 -11.42 -0.27
N SER A 69 -11.62 -12.66 0.22
CA SER A 69 -12.14 -13.06 1.53
C SER A 69 -11.40 -12.33 2.66
N ARG A 70 -10.07 -12.23 2.58
CA ARG A 70 -9.27 -11.49 3.57
C ARG A 70 -9.58 -10.00 3.55
N LEU A 71 -9.76 -9.42 2.37
CA LEU A 71 -10.15 -8.03 2.20
C LEU A 71 -11.50 -7.74 2.86
N ASN A 72 -12.51 -8.57 2.58
CA ASN A 72 -13.84 -8.41 3.18
C ASN A 72 -13.79 -8.51 4.71
N ARG A 73 -13.02 -9.45 5.26
CA ARG A 73 -12.82 -9.56 6.72
C ARG A 73 -12.20 -8.30 7.34
N ILE A 74 -11.22 -7.71 6.66
CA ILE A 74 -10.60 -6.46 7.11
C ILE A 74 -11.64 -5.34 7.08
N SER A 75 -12.39 -5.21 5.98
CA SER A 75 -13.42 -4.20 5.82
C SER A 75 -14.54 -4.31 6.84
N GLU A 76 -15.00 -5.53 7.13
CA GLU A 76 -15.98 -5.80 8.20
C GLU A 76 -15.42 -5.42 9.58
N TYR A 77 -14.17 -5.77 9.86
CA TYR A 77 -13.52 -5.45 11.14
C TYR A 77 -13.34 -3.94 11.36
N THR A 78 -13.09 -3.18 10.29
CA THR A 78 -12.80 -1.74 10.34
C THR A 78 -13.95 -0.89 9.83
N ASN A 79 -15.16 -1.44 9.67
CA ASN A 79 -16.32 -0.74 9.13
C ASN A 79 -15.98 0.13 7.89
N SER A 80 -15.19 -0.41 6.96
CA SER A 80 -14.69 0.33 5.79
C SER A 80 -15.22 -0.25 4.49
N SER A 81 -15.24 0.55 3.43
CA SER A 81 -15.65 0.10 2.10
C SER A 81 -14.63 -0.87 1.51
N SER A 82 -15.01 -2.14 1.33
CA SER A 82 -14.16 -3.16 0.69
C SER A 82 -13.86 -2.83 -0.76
N VAL A 83 -14.79 -2.16 -1.46
CA VAL A 83 -14.60 -1.73 -2.84
C VAL A 83 -13.52 -0.67 -2.93
N GLU A 84 -13.56 0.35 -2.08
CA GLU A 84 -12.54 1.42 -2.08
C GLU A 84 -11.20 0.91 -1.54
N LEU A 85 -11.22 0.06 -0.50
CA LEU A 85 -10.02 -0.56 0.02
C LEU A 85 -9.30 -1.42 -1.04
N ASN A 86 -10.05 -2.19 -1.85
CA ASN A 86 -9.49 -2.95 -2.97
C ASN A 86 -8.77 -2.05 -3.97
N LYS A 87 -9.41 -0.92 -4.34
CA LYS A 87 -8.83 0.04 -5.29
C LYS A 87 -7.52 0.61 -4.76
N ILE A 88 -7.51 1.07 -3.51
CA ILE A 88 -6.33 1.62 -2.85
C ILE A 88 -5.21 0.57 -2.79
N ILE A 89 -5.51 -0.65 -2.31
CA ILE A 89 -4.51 -1.72 -2.18
C ILE A 89 -3.90 -2.08 -3.54
N LYS A 90 -4.72 -2.28 -4.57
CA LYS A 90 -4.22 -2.63 -5.92
C LYS A 90 -3.41 -1.49 -6.52
N ARG A 91 -3.87 -0.25 -6.37
CA ARG A 91 -3.21 0.94 -6.92
C ARG A 91 -1.86 1.17 -6.25
N ALA A 92 -1.81 1.13 -4.93
CA ALA A 92 -0.57 1.28 -4.18
C ALA A 92 0.41 0.12 -4.43
N ASN A 93 -0.05 -1.13 -4.54
CA ASN A 93 0.81 -2.24 -4.97
C ASN A 93 1.40 -2.03 -6.36
N SER A 94 0.61 -1.48 -7.29
CA SER A 94 1.08 -1.16 -8.64
C SER A 94 2.15 -0.07 -8.61
N ILE A 95 1.95 0.97 -7.81
CA ILE A 95 2.95 2.02 -7.57
C ILE A 95 4.25 1.41 -7.03
N LEU A 96 4.18 0.59 -5.97
CA LEU A 96 5.35 -0.05 -5.38
C LEU A 96 6.14 -0.92 -6.38
N ARG A 97 5.43 -1.66 -7.25
CA ARG A 97 6.07 -2.47 -8.31
C ARG A 97 6.78 -1.60 -9.36
N LEU A 98 6.21 -0.44 -9.70
CA LEU A 98 6.79 0.50 -10.67
C LEU A 98 7.95 1.31 -10.09
N SER A 99 7.88 1.67 -8.81
CA SER A 99 8.91 2.43 -8.10
C SER A 99 10.19 1.63 -7.82
N GLY A 100 10.21 0.32 -8.10
CA GLY A 100 11.42 -0.50 -7.99
C GLY A 100 11.80 -0.92 -6.56
N ASP A 101 10.91 -0.74 -5.57
CA ASP A 101 11.11 -1.22 -4.19
C ASP A 101 11.07 -2.76 -4.08
N ASN A 102 10.86 -3.47 -5.19
CA ASN A 102 11.27 -4.86 -5.33
C ASN A 102 12.73 -4.91 -5.81
N VAL A 103 13.61 -5.16 -4.84
CA VAL A 103 14.96 -5.68 -5.07
C VAL A 103 14.85 -7.03 -5.76
N GLU A 104 14.68 -7.02 -7.08
CA GLU A 104 14.98 -8.09 -8.04
C GLU A 104 14.68 -7.58 -9.46
N GLN A 105 15.23 -6.41 -9.81
CA GLN A 105 15.51 -6.12 -11.22
C GLN A 105 16.68 -7.01 -11.64
N HIS A 106 16.33 -8.24 -11.98
CA HIS A 106 17.11 -9.14 -12.80
C HIS A 106 17.82 -8.34 -13.91
N ASN A 107 19.14 -8.53 -13.99
CA ASN A 107 20.15 -7.99 -14.92
C ASN A 107 19.81 -8.01 -16.44
N TYR A 108 18.61 -7.64 -16.88
CA TYR A 108 18.22 -7.68 -18.30
C TYR A 108 18.57 -6.42 -19.08
N LEU A 109 18.89 -5.31 -18.43
CA LEU A 109 19.17 -4.05 -19.12
C LEU A 109 20.67 -3.77 -19.38
N MET A 110 21.58 -4.64 -18.92
CA MET A 110 23.02 -4.50 -19.20
C MET A 110 23.47 -5.13 -20.52
N ALA A 111 22.62 -5.92 -21.20
CA ALA A 111 22.99 -6.61 -22.43
C ALA A 111 22.81 -5.78 -23.72
N ALA A 112 22.10 -4.66 -23.68
CA ALA A 112 21.76 -3.89 -24.89
C ALA A 112 22.79 -2.82 -25.28
N ARG A 113 23.87 -2.64 -24.52
CA ARG A 113 24.85 -1.57 -24.77
C ARG A 113 26.11 -2.01 -25.53
N ASP A 114 26.38 -3.31 -25.63
CA ASP A 114 27.66 -3.82 -26.15
C ASP A 114 27.68 -4.13 -27.66
N LYS A 115 26.58 -3.88 -28.39
CA LYS A 115 26.49 -4.20 -29.83
C LYS A 115 26.83 -3.05 -30.78
N GLN A 116 27.10 -1.84 -30.29
CA GLN A 116 27.40 -0.68 -31.15
C GLN A 116 28.90 -0.37 -31.32
N ASN A 117 29.81 -1.14 -30.73
CA ASN A 117 31.26 -0.82 -30.78
C ASN A 117 32.12 -1.78 -31.62
N LYS A 118 31.52 -2.59 -32.51
CA LYS A 118 32.26 -3.55 -33.36
C LYS A 118 32.19 -3.31 -34.88
N GLU A 119 31.66 -2.18 -35.34
CA GLU A 119 31.60 -1.86 -36.79
C GLU A 119 32.53 -0.71 -37.23
N LYS A 120 33.61 -0.47 -36.48
CA LYS A 120 34.72 0.37 -36.96
C LYS A 120 36.06 -0.32 -36.76
N LYS A 121 36.35 -1.27 -37.64
CA LYS A 121 37.73 -1.58 -38.03
C LYS A 121 37.76 -2.20 -39.42
#